data_AF-A0AAN9E8C0-F1
#
_entry.id   AF-A0AAN9E8C0-F1
#
_cell.length_a   1.000
_cell.length_b   1.000
_cell.length_c   1.000
_cell.angle_alpha   90.00
_cell.angle_beta   90.00
_cell.angle_gamma   90.00
#
_symmetry.space_group_name_H-M   'P 1'
#
loop_
_entity.id
_entity.type
_entity.pdbx_description
1 polymer ?
#
loop_
_entity_poly.entity_id
_entity_poly.type
_entity_poly.pdbx_seq_one_letter_code
_entity_poly.pdbx_strand_id
1 'polypeptide(L)'
;MGTTSAPYPFHFSIFVGEDEWFLKNGSKPVLIIESKGHALHAFVNQEFQGTGIGIPLTYKNPISLKAGKNEIAILSLTIGLQSSGAFYEFFGAGLTSVKIEGFNIGTLDLSFYVWRYKIGVQGEYLKI
;
A
#
# COMPACT_ATOMS: atom_id res chain seq x y z
N MET A 1 -24.08 13.30 -6.48
CA MET A 1 -22.73 13.44 -7.05
C MET A 1 -21.74 13.31 -5.90
N GLY A 2 -21.10 12.15 -5.74
CA GLY A 2 -20.15 11.90 -4.66
C GLY A 2 -18.79 12.47 -5.04
N THR A 3 -18.27 13.41 -4.25
CA THR A 3 -16.92 13.94 -4.42
C THR A 3 -15.94 12.91 -3.88
N THR A 4 -15.25 12.20 -4.77
CA THR A 4 -14.12 11.33 -4.40
C THR A 4 -13.01 12.22 -3.86
N SER A 5 -12.68 12.10 -2.57
CA SER A 5 -11.46 12.72 -2.01
C SER A 5 -10.24 12.14 -2.73
N ALA A 6 -9.23 12.98 -2.98
CA ALA A 6 -8.02 12.56 -3.69
C ALA A 6 -7.42 11.31 -3.02
N PRO A 7 -7.10 10.25 -3.78
CA PRO A 7 -6.57 9.04 -3.19
C PRO A 7 -5.15 9.30 -2.67
N TYR A 8 -4.86 8.89 -1.43
CA TYR A 8 -3.53 9.01 -0.87
C TYR A 8 -2.68 7.82 -1.33
N PRO A 9 -1.59 8.03 -2.10
CA PRO A 9 -0.74 6.95 -2.55
C PRO A 9 0.30 6.62 -1.47
N PHE A 10 0.25 5.39 -0.97
CA PHE A 10 1.28 4.84 -0.10
C PHE A 10 2.32 4.10 -0.96
N HIS A 11 3.61 4.37 -0.76
CA HIS A 11 4.70 3.70 -1.44
C HIS A 11 5.65 3.05 -0.44
N PHE A 12 6.00 1.79 -0.71
CA PHE A 12 6.92 0.98 0.09
C PHE A 12 8.00 0.42 -0.81
N SER A 13 9.22 0.39 -0.31
CA SER A 13 10.32 -0.31 -0.98
C SER A 13 10.82 -1.40 -0.05
N ILE A 14 10.80 -2.63 -0.53
CA ILE A 14 11.33 -3.79 0.20
C ILE A 14 12.51 -4.38 -0.57
N PHE A 15 13.43 -4.98 0.15
CA PHE A 15 14.53 -5.73 -0.44
C PHE A 15 14.30 -7.22 -0.20
N VAL A 16 14.39 -8.00 -1.27
CA VAL A 16 14.16 -9.45 -1.27
C VAL A 16 15.51 -10.13 -1.51
N GLY A 17 15.90 -11.02 -0.60
CA GLY A 17 17.12 -11.83 -0.76
C GLY A 17 16.99 -12.84 -1.89
N GLU A 18 18.10 -13.15 -2.56
CA GLU A 18 18.15 -14.20 -3.60
C GLU A 18 17.95 -15.62 -3.02
N ASP A 19 18.12 -15.77 -1.71
CA ASP A 19 17.98 -17.01 -0.98
C ASP A 19 16.52 -17.36 -0.60
N GLU A 20 15.58 -16.45 -0.84
CA GLU A 20 14.15 -16.62 -0.55
C GLU A 20 13.53 -17.83 -1.28
N TRP A 21 12.86 -18.70 -0.52
CA TRP A 21 12.36 -19.99 -1.02
C TRP A 21 11.30 -19.82 -2.12
N PHE A 22 10.49 -18.77 -2.03
CA PHE A 22 9.43 -18.48 -2.99
C PHE A 22 9.98 -18.13 -4.39
N LEU A 23 11.19 -17.58 -4.47
CA LEU A 23 11.87 -17.35 -5.75
C LEU A 23 12.35 -18.66 -6.39
N LYS A 24 12.71 -19.65 -5.58
CA LYS A 24 13.27 -20.93 -6.04
C LYS A 24 12.21 -21.94 -6.46
N ASN A 25 11.08 -21.98 -5.76
CA ASN A 25 10.01 -22.94 -6.02
C ASN A 25 8.83 -22.35 -6.81
N GLY A 26 8.88 -21.07 -7.18
CA GLY A 26 7.81 -20.39 -7.91
C GLY A 26 6.56 -20.09 -7.09
N SER A 27 6.61 -20.24 -5.77
CA SER A 27 5.52 -19.83 -4.88
C SER A 27 5.41 -18.32 -4.83
N LYS A 28 4.22 -17.83 -4.47
CA LYS A 28 3.95 -16.39 -4.41
C LYS A 28 3.69 -15.98 -2.96
N PRO A 29 4.47 -15.05 -2.40
CA PRO A 29 4.15 -14.45 -1.11
C PRO A 29 2.81 -13.72 -1.19
N VAL A 30 2.13 -13.62 -0.05
CA VAL A 30 0.77 -13.05 0.02
C VAL A 30 0.84 -11.67 0.65
N LEU A 31 0.43 -10.65 -0.10
CA LEU A 31 0.23 -9.30 0.40
C LEU A 31 -1.09 -9.23 1.15
N ILE A 32 -1.03 -8.85 2.41
CA ILE A 32 -2.17 -8.68 3.31
C ILE A 32 -2.24 -7.21 3.69
N ILE A 33 -3.37 -6.58 3.39
CA ILE A 33 -3.63 -5.18 3.72
C ILE A 33 -4.93 -5.10 4.50
N GLU A 34 -4.88 -4.43 5.64
CA GLU A 34 -6.03 -4.13 6.48
C GLU A 34 -6.28 -2.62 6.43
N SER A 35 -7.53 -2.22 6.22
CA SER A 35 -7.98 -0.82 6.20
C SER A 35 -9.37 -0.69 6.81
N LYS A 36 -9.67 0.47 7.39
CA LYS A 36 -11.01 0.78 7.92
C LYS A 36 -12.05 1.10 6.83
N GLY A 37 -11.66 1.27 5.57
CA GLY A 37 -12.55 1.48 4.42
C GLY A 37 -11.78 1.93 3.17
N HIS A 38 -12.43 2.45 2.12
CA HIS A 38 -13.59 1.83 1.47
C HIS A 38 -13.14 0.93 0.31
N ALA A 39 -12.10 1.36 -0.40
CA ALA A 39 -11.46 0.57 -1.43
C ALA A 39 -9.96 0.86 -1.45
N LEU A 40 -9.20 -0.06 -2.04
CA LEU A 40 -7.79 0.13 -2.35
C LEU A 40 -7.43 -0.48 -3.70
N HIS A 41 -6.43 0.09 -4.37
CA HIS A 41 -5.72 -0.56 -5.48
C HIS A 41 -4.30 -0.88 -5.04
N ALA A 42 -3.87 -2.11 -5.25
CA ALA A 42 -2.50 -2.54 -4.95
C ALA A 42 -1.70 -2.69 -6.24
N PHE A 43 -0.46 -2.21 -6.21
CA PHE A 43 0.52 -2.33 -7.29
C PHE A 43 1.83 -2.87 -6.72
N VAL A 44 2.50 -3.72 -7.48
CA VAL A 44 3.84 -4.25 -7.17
C VAL A 44 4.70 -4.08 -8.41
N ASN A 45 5.86 -3.45 -8.27
CA ASN A 45 6.75 -3.08 -9.36
C ASN A 45 6.04 -2.34 -10.50
N GLN A 46 5.12 -1.43 -10.16
CA GLN A 46 4.25 -0.68 -11.08
C GLN A 46 3.18 -1.52 -11.80
N GLU A 47 3.09 -2.82 -11.51
CA GLU A 47 2.06 -3.71 -12.06
C GLU A 47 0.87 -3.81 -11.13
N PHE A 48 -0.34 -3.64 -11.68
CA PHE A 48 -1.59 -3.75 -10.94
C PHE A 48 -1.80 -5.19 -10.45
N GLN A 49 -1.97 -5.34 -9.13
CA GLN A 49 -2.21 -6.63 -8.50
C GLN A 49 -3.71 -6.85 -8.24
N GLY A 50 -4.47 -5.79 -7.98
CA GLY A 50 -5.91 -5.90 -7.79
C GLY A 50 -6.54 -4.76 -7.00
N THR A 51 -7.86 -4.86 -6.88
CA THR A 51 -8.69 -3.94 -6.11
C THR A 51 -9.30 -4.67 -4.92
N GLY A 52 -9.23 -4.07 -3.73
CA GLY A 52 -9.99 -4.48 -2.56
C GLY A 52 -11.11 -3.48 -2.29
N ILE A 53 -12.31 -3.95 -1.92
CA ILE A 53 -13.45 -3.10 -1.54
C ILE A 53 -14.09 -3.68 -0.28
N GLY A 54 -14.31 -2.88 0.75
CA GLY A 54 -14.88 -3.35 2.02
C GLY A 54 -14.84 -2.32 3.15
N ILE A 55 -15.62 -2.59 4.20
CA ILE A 55 -15.67 -1.82 5.46
C ILE A 55 -16.00 -2.78 6.61
N PRO A 56 -15.01 -3.16 7.47
CA PRO A 56 -13.58 -3.00 7.27
C PRO A 56 -13.09 -3.82 6.06
N LEU A 57 -11.98 -3.40 5.46
CA LEU A 57 -11.39 -4.04 4.28
C LEU A 57 -10.19 -4.88 4.69
N THR A 58 -10.20 -6.14 4.28
CA THR A 58 -9.03 -7.03 4.30
C THR A 58 -8.75 -7.49 2.88
N TYR A 59 -7.66 -7.00 2.29
CA TYR A 59 -7.19 -7.43 0.97
C TYR A 59 -6.10 -8.49 1.16
N LYS A 60 -6.24 -9.63 0.49
CA LYS A 60 -5.23 -10.69 0.46
C LYS A 60 -5.00 -11.09 -0.99
N ASN A 61 -3.78 -10.94 -1.47
CA ASN A 61 -3.47 -11.30 -2.84
C ASN A 61 -2.05 -11.88 -2.96
N PRO A 62 -1.86 -13.04 -3.61
CA PRO A 62 -0.54 -13.52 -3.98
C PRO A 62 0.13 -12.54 -4.96
N ILE A 63 1.32 -12.08 -4.61
CA ILE A 63 2.09 -11.11 -5.42
C ILE A 63 3.38 -11.74 -5.94
N SER A 64 3.83 -11.28 -7.09
CA SER A 64 5.13 -11.66 -7.65
C SER A 64 6.21 -10.68 -7.18
N LEU A 65 7.21 -11.19 -6.46
CA LEU A 65 8.40 -10.43 -6.07
C LEU A 65 9.61 -10.93 -6.85
N LYS A 66 10.56 -10.04 -7.13
CA LYS A 66 11.86 -10.36 -7.72
C LYS A 66 12.98 -10.26 -6.69
N ALA A 67 14.12 -10.90 -6.93
CA ALA A 67 15.31 -10.63 -6.13
C ALA A 67 15.70 -9.14 -6.18
N GLY A 68 16.17 -8.61 -5.06
CA GLY A 68 16.56 -7.21 -4.92
C GLY A 68 15.39 -6.28 -4.58
N LYS A 69 15.43 -5.05 -5.10
CA LYS A 69 14.46 -4.00 -4.77
C LYS A 69 13.11 -4.25 -5.44
N ASN A 70 12.04 -4.27 -4.62
CA ASN A 70 10.65 -4.28 -5.07
C ASN A 70 9.91 -3.06 -4.53
N GLU A 71 9.08 -2.46 -5.39
CA GLU A 71 8.28 -1.29 -5.03
C GLU A 71 6.81 -1.69 -4.93
N ILE A 72 6.17 -1.39 -3.80
CA ILE A 72 4.76 -1.66 -3.58
C ILE A 72 4.06 -0.31 -3.47
N ALA A 73 3.01 -0.11 -4.25
CA ALA A 73 2.18 1.09 -4.16
C ALA A 73 0.75 0.70 -3.80
N ILE A 74 0.16 1.38 -2.83
CA ILE A 74 -1.22 1.18 -2.42
C ILE A 74 -1.94 2.50 -2.57
N LEU A 75 -2.97 2.51 -3.40
CA LEU A 75 -3.86 3.65 -3.59
C LEU A 75 -5.08 3.45 -2.71
N SER A 76 -5.21 4.20 -1.61
CA SER A 76 -6.40 4.13 -0.76
C SER A 76 -7.48 5.08 -1.29
N LEU A 77 -8.69 4.56 -1.48
CA LEU A 77 -9.86 5.33 -1.90
C LEU A 77 -10.85 5.41 -0.74
N THR A 78 -11.06 6.61 -0.22
CA THR A 78 -12.12 6.92 0.73
C THR A 78 -13.35 7.38 -0.05
N ILE A 79 -14.43 6.60 0.00
CA ILE A 79 -15.74 7.03 -0.49
C ILE A 79 -16.34 7.90 0.63
N GLY A 80 -16.35 9.23 0.46
CA GLY A 80 -16.65 10.17 1.53
C GLY A 80 -18.13 10.24 1.93
N LEU A 81 -18.38 10.37 3.24
CA LEU A 81 -19.47 11.21 3.77
C LEU A 81 -18.84 12.58 4.11
N GLN A 82 -19.46 13.67 3.66
CA GLN A 82 -18.97 15.04 3.88
C GLN A 82 -18.96 15.38 5.39
N SER A 83 -17.83 15.85 5.93
CA SER A 83 -17.81 17.09 6.71
C SER A 83 -16.38 17.52 7.07
N SER A 84 -16.17 18.83 7.01
CA SER A 84 -14.93 19.54 7.29
C SER A 84 -14.26 19.14 8.60
N GLY A 85 -12.97 18.85 8.54
CA GLY A 85 -12.09 18.92 9.69
C GLY A 85 -10.68 18.50 9.33
N ALA A 86 -9.70 19.40 9.52
CA ALA A 86 -8.26 19.18 9.34
C ALA A 86 -7.65 18.08 10.26
N PHE A 87 -8.51 17.32 10.96
CA PHE A 87 -8.16 16.25 11.89
C PHE A 87 -8.74 14.88 11.50
N TYR A 88 -9.59 14.81 10.46
CA TYR A 88 -10.13 13.52 9.97
C TYR A 88 -9.15 12.73 9.10
N GLU A 89 -8.12 13.40 8.57
CA GLU A 89 -7.08 12.79 7.73
C GLU A 89 -6.14 11.84 8.51
N PHE A 90 -6.17 11.85 9.85
CA PHE A 90 -5.19 11.09 10.65
C PHE A 90 -5.73 9.83 11.35
N PHE A 91 -7.05 9.62 11.51
CA PHE A 91 -7.55 8.54 12.39
C PHE A 91 -8.73 7.66 11.90
N GLY A 92 -9.43 7.99 10.81
CA GLY A 92 -10.73 7.38 10.52
C GLY A 92 -10.77 6.19 9.55
N ALA A 93 -10.17 6.34 8.37
CA ALA A 93 -10.43 5.48 7.21
C ALA A 93 -9.18 5.04 6.43
N GLY A 94 -8.01 5.14 7.06
CA GLY A 94 -6.71 4.84 6.45
C GLY A 94 -6.27 3.39 6.65
N LEU A 95 -5.28 2.96 5.85
CA LEU A 95 -4.55 1.71 6.02
C LEU A 95 -4.13 1.51 7.48
N THR A 96 -4.52 0.39 8.08
CA THR A 96 -4.18 0.04 9.46
C THR A 96 -2.98 -0.87 9.55
N SER A 97 -2.80 -1.77 8.57
CA SER A 97 -1.74 -2.78 8.60
C SER A 97 -1.41 -3.25 7.20
N VAL A 98 -0.11 -3.43 6.93
CA VAL A 98 0.41 -3.96 5.66
C VAL A 98 1.42 -5.04 6.01
N LYS A 99 1.15 -6.27 5.59
CA LYS A 99 1.96 -7.44 5.88
C LYS A 99 2.21 -8.23 4.61
N ILE A 100 3.34 -8.92 4.55
CA ILE A 100 3.63 -9.87 3.49
C ILE A 100 4.01 -11.20 4.12
N GLU A 101 3.22 -12.22 3.86
CA GLU A 101 3.47 -13.59 4.34
C GLU A 101 4.19 -14.40 3.27
N GLY A 102 5.05 -15.31 3.71
CA GLY A 102 5.75 -16.25 2.83
C GLY A 102 7.23 -15.96 2.62
N PHE A 103 7.84 -15.08 3.42
CA PHE A 103 9.30 -14.95 3.48
C PHE A 103 9.93 -16.13 4.24
N ASN A 104 11.22 -16.38 4.03
CA ASN A 104 12.02 -17.35 4.80
C ASN A 104 11.89 -17.12 6.31
N ILE A 105 11.90 -15.84 6.71
CA ILE A 105 11.79 -15.39 8.10
C ILE A 105 10.34 -15.34 8.63
N GLY A 106 9.36 -15.76 7.81
CA GLY A 106 7.94 -15.75 8.14
C GLY A 106 7.20 -14.56 7.52
N THR A 107 6.68 -13.68 8.37
CA THR A 107 5.83 -12.55 7.95
C THR A 107 6.59 -11.24 8.09
N LEU A 108 6.69 -10.51 6.98
CA LEU A 108 7.22 -9.15 6.97
C LEU A 108 6.10 -8.16 7.28
N ASP A 109 6.13 -7.56 8.46
CA ASP A 109 5.20 -6.49 8.84
C ASP A 109 5.77 -5.12 8.43
N LEU A 110 5.07 -4.47 7.49
CA LEU A 110 5.43 -3.17 6.95
C LEU A 110 4.74 -2.01 7.69
N SER A 111 3.87 -2.31 8.66
CA SER A 111 3.08 -1.31 9.40
C SER A 111 3.93 -0.38 10.26
N PHE A 112 5.13 -0.83 10.65
CA PHE A 112 6.08 -0.07 11.49
C PHE A 112 7.18 0.64 10.69
N TYR A 113 7.26 0.43 9.37
CA TYR A 113 8.26 1.12 8.55
C TYR A 113 7.89 2.60 8.42
N VAL A 114 8.82 3.49 8.76
CA VAL A 114 8.63 4.95 8.68
C VAL A 114 8.25 5.33 7.25
N TRP A 115 6.98 5.70 7.10
CA TRP A 115 6.31 6.12 5.87
C TRP A 115 7.08 7.28 5.24
N ARG A 116 7.79 7.05 4.13
CA ARG A 116 8.39 8.14 3.36
C ARG A 116 7.27 8.87 2.61
N TYR A 117 6.59 9.78 3.31
CA TYR A 117 5.70 10.76 2.72
C TYR A 117 6.55 11.74 1.90
N LYS A 118 6.65 11.52 0.59
CA LYS A 118 7.24 12.52 -0.31
C LYS A 118 6.15 13.55 -0.60
N ILE A 119 6.09 14.63 0.17
CA ILE A 119 5.38 15.85 -0.22
C ILE A 119 6.12 16.39 -1.44
N GLY A 120 5.64 16.03 -2.62
CA GLY A 120 6.17 16.49 -3.88
C GLY A 120 5.12 17.32 -4.60
N VAL A 121 4.87 18.54 -4.13
CA VAL A 121 4.46 19.59 -5.07
C VAL A 121 5.74 20.01 -5.78
N GLN A 122 6.11 19.27 -6.83
CA GLN A 122 7.20 19.65 -7.72
C GLN A 122 6.71 20.78 -8.62
N GLY A 123 6.48 21.94 -8.02
CA GLY A 123 5.82 23.07 -8.66
C GLY A 123 5.86 24.32 -7.79
N GLU A 124 7.03 24.70 -7.27
CA GLU A 124 7.37 26.08 -6.87
C GLU A 124 8.86 26.14 -6.41
N TYR A 125 9.82 25.94 -7.31
CA TYR A 125 11.18 26.50 -7.14
C TYR A 125 11.89 26.73 -8.48
N LEU A 126 11.12 27.09 -9.50
CA LEU A 126 11.61 27.83 -10.66
C LEU A 126 10.92 29.19 -10.65
N LYS A 127 11.34 30.04 -9.72
CA LYS A 127 11.26 31.49 -9.89
C LYS A 127 12.71 31.98 -9.97
N ILE A 128 13.13 32.19 -11.21
CA ILE A 128 14.09 33.19 -11.73
C ILE A 128 15.35 33.41 -10.89
#